data_AF-A0A942SZ38-F1
#
_entry.id   AF-A0A942SZ38-F1
#
_cell.length_a   1.000
_cell.length_b   1.000
_cell.length_c   1.000
_cell.angle_alpha   90.00
_cell.angle_beta   90.00
_cell.angle_gamma   90.00
#
_symmetry.space_group_name_H-M   'P 1'
#
loop_
_entity.id
_entity.type
_entity.pdbx_description
1 polymer ?
#
loop_
_entity_poly.entity_id
_entity_poly.type
_entity_poly.pdbx_seq_one_letter_code
_entity_poly.pdbx_strand_id
1 'polypeptide(L)'
;MTLRPTRSVPVRLLAVAGVAALGLGLAGCSGSDDADGKASASASASATERPAITDVETPAGGDGDYVGAVKDVQVTSCKKADGAWKVVGTVENPEKSAQGYRIYVSLLKGQSDTRAVTEVDVASVGAGDSADWDTTIDTDESGLSCVLRVERFAA
;
A
#
# COMPACT_ATOMS: atom_id res chain seq x y z
N MET A 1 40.07 -29.36 30.70
CA MET A 1 39.57 -30.72 30.40
C MET A 1 38.06 -30.63 30.53
N THR A 2 37.19 -30.79 29.53
CA THR A 2 37.21 -31.64 28.33
C THR A 2 36.24 -31.04 27.30
N LEU A 3 36.66 -30.98 26.04
CA LEU A 3 35.84 -30.71 24.86
C LEU A 3 34.75 -31.78 24.68
N ARG A 4 33.61 -31.44 24.07
CA ARG A 4 33.24 -31.99 22.76
C ARG A 4 32.06 -31.29 22.07
N PRO A 5 32.02 -31.32 20.71
CA PRO A 5 31.12 -30.57 19.85
C PRO A 5 30.01 -31.45 19.25
N THR A 6 29.01 -30.83 18.62
CA THR A 6 28.17 -31.50 17.61
C THR A 6 27.95 -30.59 16.41
N ARG A 7 28.48 -31.09 15.27
CA ARG A 7 28.37 -30.54 13.92
C ARG A 7 27.04 -30.93 13.26
N SER A 8 26.81 -30.28 12.12
CA SER A 8 26.09 -30.75 10.90
C SER A 8 24.65 -30.20 10.82
N VAL A 9 24.16 -29.64 9.70
CA VAL A 9 24.35 -30.05 8.30
C VAL A 9 24.23 -28.83 7.35
N PRO A 10 25.11 -28.65 6.34
CA PRO A 10 24.90 -27.69 5.26
C PRO A 10 24.04 -28.31 4.15
N VAL A 11 22.82 -27.79 3.95
CA VAL A 11 21.98 -28.14 2.80
C VAL A 11 22.49 -27.36 1.58
N ARG A 12 23.29 -28.04 0.75
CA ARG A 12 23.61 -27.60 -0.61
C ARG A 12 22.42 -27.93 -1.51
N LEU A 13 21.67 -26.92 -1.92
CA LEU A 13 20.69 -27.03 -2.99
C LEU A 13 21.32 -26.53 -4.29
N LEU A 14 21.67 -27.48 -5.15
CA LEU A 14 21.94 -27.29 -6.58
C LEU A 14 20.64 -26.83 -7.25
N ALA A 15 20.65 -25.65 -7.88
CA ALA A 15 19.61 -25.24 -8.81
C ALA A 15 20.21 -25.09 -10.20
N VAL A 16 19.67 -25.92 -11.10
CA VAL A 16 20.06 -26.18 -12.48
C VAL A 16 19.78 -24.96 -13.35
N ALA A 17 20.79 -24.54 -14.11
CA ALA A 17 20.65 -23.60 -15.21
C ALA A 17 19.94 -24.28 -16.39
N GLY A 18 18.84 -23.70 -16.86
CA GLY A 18 18.09 -24.12 -18.04
C GLY A 18 17.70 -22.90 -18.87
N VAL A 19 18.41 -22.72 -19.98
CA VAL A 19 18.26 -21.65 -20.98
C VAL A 19 17.23 -22.09 -22.05
N ALA A 20 16.58 -21.09 -22.64
CA ALA A 20 15.87 -21.07 -23.94
C ALA A 20 14.40 -21.57 -24.00
N ALA A 21 13.51 -20.64 -24.36
CA ALA A 21 12.78 -20.71 -25.64
C ALA A 21 12.11 -19.36 -25.97
N LEU A 22 12.61 -18.73 -27.03
CA LEU A 22 11.92 -17.70 -27.80
C LEU A 22 10.72 -18.33 -28.53
N GLY A 23 9.56 -17.70 -28.47
CA GLY A 23 8.38 -18.11 -29.23
C GLY A 23 7.53 -16.90 -29.62
N LEU A 24 7.88 -16.27 -30.75
CA LEU A 24 7.02 -15.33 -31.46
C LEU A 24 5.81 -16.07 -32.04
N GLY A 25 4.61 -15.54 -31.80
CA GLY A 25 3.37 -16.05 -32.37
C GLY A 25 2.32 -14.95 -32.53
N LEU A 26 2.58 -13.97 -33.39
CA LEU A 26 1.57 -13.04 -33.88
C LEU A 26 0.79 -13.75 -35.01
N ALA A 27 -0.27 -14.47 -34.64
CA ALA A 27 -1.29 -14.90 -35.58
C ALA A 27 -2.43 -13.89 -35.56
N GLY A 28 -2.40 -12.96 -36.52
CA GLY A 28 -3.56 -12.18 -36.91
C GLY A 28 -4.58 -13.08 -37.61
N CYS A 29 -5.82 -13.05 -37.14
CA CYS A 29 -6.93 -13.68 -37.82
C CYS A 29 -7.91 -12.59 -38.26
N SER A 30 -7.81 -12.22 -39.53
CA SER A 30 -8.87 -11.60 -40.30
C SER A 30 -9.90 -12.66 -40.64
N GLY A 31 -11.18 -12.44 -40.31
CA GLY A 31 -12.28 -13.33 -40.69
C GLY A 31 -13.63 -12.68 -40.41
N SER A 32 -14.33 -12.36 -41.50
CA SER A 32 -15.54 -11.54 -41.65
C SER A 32 -16.84 -12.11 -41.06
N ASP A 33 -17.74 -11.15 -40.79
CA ASP A 33 -19.20 -11.11 -40.95
C ASP A 33 -20.04 -12.36 -40.65
N ASP A 34 -20.92 -12.24 -39.65
CA ASP A 34 -22.35 -12.55 -39.80
C ASP A 34 -23.16 -11.80 -38.72
N ALA A 35 -24.10 -10.99 -39.19
CA ALA A 35 -25.12 -10.33 -38.39
C ALA A 35 -26.31 -11.27 -38.22
N ASP A 36 -26.75 -11.51 -36.97
CA ASP A 36 -28.15 -11.47 -36.55
C ASP A 36 -28.29 -12.04 -35.14
N GLY A 37 -28.93 -11.29 -34.24
CA GLY A 37 -29.34 -11.84 -32.94
C GLY A 37 -29.21 -10.92 -31.74
N LYS A 38 -29.76 -9.70 -31.83
CA LYS A 38 -30.36 -8.94 -30.72
C LYS A 38 -29.65 -9.05 -29.35
N ALA A 39 -28.49 -8.40 -29.24
CA ALA A 39 -27.94 -8.07 -27.92
C ALA A 39 -28.92 -7.13 -27.22
N SER A 40 -29.63 -7.64 -26.21
CA SER A 40 -30.31 -6.79 -25.24
C SER A 40 -29.22 -5.98 -24.55
N ALA A 41 -28.95 -4.78 -25.05
CA ALA A 41 -28.14 -3.79 -24.37
C ALA A 41 -28.87 -3.44 -23.07
N SER A 42 -28.61 -4.24 -22.04
CA SER A 42 -28.77 -3.78 -20.67
C SER A 42 -27.84 -2.59 -20.59
N ALA A 43 -28.42 -1.38 -20.60
CA ALA A 43 -27.68 -0.17 -20.36
C ALA A 43 -27.04 -0.34 -18.98
N SER A 44 -25.78 -0.78 -18.95
CA SER A 44 -24.93 -0.61 -17.79
C SER A 44 -24.94 0.89 -17.55
N ALA A 45 -25.69 1.32 -16.55
CA ALA A 45 -25.59 2.65 -16.03
C ALA A 45 -24.10 2.88 -15.82
N SER A 46 -23.50 3.77 -16.60
CA SER A 46 -22.16 4.26 -16.34
C SER A 46 -22.24 4.89 -14.95
N ALA A 47 -21.81 4.13 -13.95
CA ALA A 47 -21.62 4.67 -12.62
C ALA A 47 -20.60 5.79 -12.81
N THR A 48 -21.05 7.04 -12.67
CA THR A 48 -20.15 8.17 -12.63
C THR A 48 -19.18 7.91 -11.49
N GLU A 49 -17.94 7.59 -11.86
CA GLU A 49 -16.87 7.36 -10.91
C GLU A 49 -16.65 8.65 -10.15
N ARG A 50 -16.91 8.64 -8.84
CA ARG A 50 -16.68 9.80 -8.00
C ARG A 50 -15.16 10.03 -7.95
N PRO A 51 -14.66 11.26 -8.17
CA PRO A 51 -13.23 11.52 -8.15
C PRO A 51 -12.64 11.10 -6.80
N ALA A 52 -11.47 10.47 -6.84
CA ALA A 52 -10.75 10.11 -5.63
C ALA A 52 -10.36 11.37 -4.85
N ILE A 53 -10.58 11.36 -3.53
CA ILE A 53 -10.15 12.44 -2.66
C ILE A 53 -8.64 12.35 -2.52
N THR A 54 -7.93 13.43 -2.80
CA THR A 54 -6.48 13.49 -2.58
C THR A 54 -6.18 14.72 -1.75
N ASP A 55 -5.76 14.47 -0.52
CA ASP A 55 -5.29 15.49 0.42
C ASP A 55 -3.85 15.15 0.79
N VAL A 56 -2.95 15.44 -0.14
CA VAL A 56 -1.53 15.09 -0.09
C VAL A 56 -0.75 16.33 -0.49
N GLU A 57 0.08 16.83 0.41
CA GLU A 57 0.90 18.02 0.17
C GLU A 57 2.24 17.62 -0.44
N THR A 58 2.81 16.50 0.02
CA THR A 58 4.09 16.01 -0.46
C THR A 58 3.94 14.70 -1.23
N PRO A 59 4.39 14.62 -2.50
CA PRO A 59 4.46 13.34 -3.18
C PRO A 59 5.39 12.39 -2.44
N ALA A 60 4.92 11.20 -2.15
CA ALA A 60 5.78 10.16 -1.60
C ALA A 60 6.90 9.78 -2.58
N GLY A 61 8.07 9.47 -2.03
CA GLY A 61 9.27 9.08 -2.74
C GLY A 61 9.99 10.28 -3.37
N GLY A 62 9.79 11.49 -2.86
CA GLY A 62 10.49 12.70 -3.33
C GLY A 62 12.00 12.68 -3.06
N ASP A 63 12.67 13.79 -3.40
CA ASP A 63 14.13 13.91 -3.48
C ASP A 63 14.90 13.89 -2.13
N GLY A 64 14.22 13.55 -1.03
CA GLY A 64 14.80 13.50 0.31
C GLY A 64 15.28 12.10 0.71
N ASP A 65 16.05 12.03 1.81
CA ASP A 65 16.50 10.78 2.43
C ASP A 65 15.34 10.11 3.20
N TYR A 66 14.29 9.73 2.47
CA TYR A 66 13.12 9.06 3.01
C TYR A 66 13.33 7.54 3.08
N VAL A 67 12.97 6.94 4.21
CA VAL A 67 12.99 5.49 4.41
C VAL A 67 11.56 4.98 4.57
N GLY A 68 11.21 3.91 3.85
CA GLY A 68 9.92 3.24 4.03
C GLY A 68 9.80 2.65 5.45
N ALA A 69 8.84 3.13 6.23
CA ALA A 69 8.75 2.87 7.67
C ALA A 69 7.37 2.33 8.10
N VAL A 70 6.67 1.59 7.24
CA VAL A 70 5.34 1.04 7.56
C VAL A 70 5.34 0.15 8.81
N LYS A 71 6.47 -0.46 9.15
CA LYS A 71 6.64 -1.33 10.33
C LYS A 71 6.70 -0.54 11.65
N ASP A 72 6.98 0.75 11.59
CA ASP A 72 7.07 1.64 12.73
C ASP A 72 5.68 2.11 13.18
N VAL A 73 4.65 1.87 12.37
CA VAL A 73 3.29 2.37 12.59
C VAL A 73 2.33 1.22 12.89
N GLN A 74 1.53 1.41 13.94
CA GLN A 74 0.41 0.53 14.26
C GLN A 74 -0.90 1.31 14.15
N VAL A 75 -1.80 0.85 13.27
CA VAL A 75 -3.18 1.37 13.20
C VAL A 75 -4.02 0.67 14.26
N THR A 76 -4.58 1.43 15.18
CA THR A 76 -5.46 0.92 16.25
C THR A 76 -6.93 0.98 15.85
N SER A 77 -7.31 1.93 14.98
CA SER A 77 -8.64 2.04 14.43
C SER A 77 -8.62 2.60 13.01
N CYS A 78 -9.44 2.02 12.14
CA CYS A 78 -9.82 2.58 10.83
C CYS A 78 -11.29 2.25 10.64
N LYS A 79 -12.17 3.21 10.90
CA LYS A 79 -13.62 3.00 10.91
C LYS A 79 -14.35 4.21 10.37
N LYS A 80 -15.46 3.95 9.69
CA LYS A 80 -16.41 4.99 9.32
C LYS A 80 -17.28 5.38 10.53
N ALA A 81 -17.37 6.68 10.82
CA ALA A 81 -18.26 7.28 11.80
C ALA A 81 -18.70 8.66 11.31
N ASP A 82 -19.97 9.02 11.54
CA ASP A 82 -20.48 10.38 11.29
C ASP A 82 -20.23 10.94 9.87
N GLY A 83 -20.26 10.09 8.84
CA GLY A 83 -20.04 10.49 7.45
C GLY A 83 -18.57 10.55 7.01
N ALA A 84 -17.62 10.26 7.90
CA ALA A 84 -16.20 10.26 7.61
C ALA A 84 -15.51 8.98 8.08
N TRP A 85 -14.29 8.74 7.58
CA TRP A 85 -13.43 7.67 8.07
C TRP A 85 -12.44 8.22 9.09
N LYS A 86 -12.51 7.74 10.32
CA LYS A 86 -11.56 8.06 11.38
C LYS A 86 -10.49 6.99 11.45
N VAL A 87 -9.24 7.42 11.33
CA VAL A 87 -8.06 6.57 11.39
C VAL A 87 -7.20 7.03 12.54
N VAL A 88 -6.82 6.09 13.41
CA VAL A 88 -6.05 6.34 14.62
C VAL A 88 -4.95 5.30 14.69
N GLY A 89 -3.76 5.73 15.10
CA GLY A 89 -2.64 4.85 15.31
C GLY A 89 -1.59 5.45 16.23
N THR A 90 -0.52 4.69 16.38
CA THR A 90 0.70 5.08 17.08
C THR A 90 1.87 4.82 16.14
N VAL A 91 2.89 5.66 16.23
CA VAL A 91 4.19 5.47 15.58
C VAL A 91 5.26 5.32 16.65
N GLU A 92 6.15 4.35 16.47
CA GLU A 92 7.31 4.10 17.33
C GLU A 92 8.59 4.41 16.55
N ASN A 93 9.53 5.10 17.19
CA ASN A 93 10.83 5.38 16.59
C ASN A 93 11.90 4.39 17.08
N PRO A 94 12.27 3.37 16.29
CA PRO A 94 13.30 2.40 16.67
C PRO A 94 14.73 2.96 16.51
N GLU A 95 14.88 4.14 15.92
CA GLU A 95 16.20 4.73 15.64
C GLU A 95 16.83 5.36 16.89
N LYS A 96 18.12 5.65 16.79
CA LYS A 96 18.93 6.22 17.89
C LYS A 96 18.91 7.75 17.93
N SER A 97 18.16 8.39 17.05
CA SER A 97 17.99 9.83 16.91
C SER A 97 16.52 10.16 16.71
N ALA A 98 16.12 11.41 16.96
CA ALA A 98 14.76 11.84 16.67
C ALA A 98 14.44 11.71 15.18
N GLN A 99 13.23 11.25 14.86
CA GLN A 99 12.76 11.04 13.49
C GLN A 99 11.40 11.70 13.28
N GLY A 100 11.18 12.22 12.08
CA GLY A 100 9.87 12.64 11.60
C GLY A 100 9.24 11.52 10.77
N TYR A 101 7.92 11.48 10.75
CA TYR A 101 7.14 10.50 10.01
C TYR A 101 6.07 11.18 9.17
N ARG A 102 5.93 10.73 7.93
CA ARG A 102 4.84 11.07 7.04
C ARG A 102 4.03 9.83 6.72
N ILE A 103 2.75 9.88 7.04
CA ILE A 103 1.84 8.75 6.95
C ILE A 103 0.78 9.09 5.90
N TYR A 104 0.78 8.35 4.79
CA TYR A 104 -0.27 8.43 3.79
C TYR A 104 -1.29 7.32 4.07
N VAL A 105 -2.52 7.72 4.33
CA VAL A 105 -3.65 6.83 4.59
C VAL A 105 -4.50 6.75 3.33
N SER A 106 -4.48 5.61 2.66
CA SER A 106 -5.32 5.34 1.50
C SER A 106 -6.57 4.55 1.89
N LEU A 107 -7.74 4.97 1.45
CA LEU A 107 -8.97 4.19 1.54
C LEU A 107 -9.22 3.46 0.21
N LEU A 108 -9.21 2.13 0.24
CA LEU A 108 -9.37 1.30 -0.95
C LEU A 108 -10.72 0.60 -0.96
N LYS A 109 -11.30 0.51 -2.15
CA LYS A 109 -12.39 -0.41 -2.45
C LYS A 109 -11.80 -1.68 -3.05
N GLY A 110 -12.04 -2.82 -2.42
CA GLY A 110 -11.41 -4.07 -2.84
C GLY A 110 -9.88 -3.99 -2.68
N GLN A 111 -9.13 -4.45 -3.69
CA GLN A 111 -7.67 -4.60 -3.59
C GLN A 111 -6.86 -3.47 -4.22
N SER A 112 -7.45 -2.62 -5.07
CA SER A 112 -6.67 -1.69 -5.89
C SER A 112 -7.35 -0.38 -6.25
N ASP A 113 -8.63 -0.20 -5.92
CA ASP A 113 -9.39 1.01 -6.28
C ASP A 113 -9.30 2.03 -5.14
N THR A 114 -8.32 2.93 -5.23
CA THR A 114 -8.10 3.98 -4.23
C THR A 114 -9.17 5.06 -4.36
N ARG A 115 -9.97 5.23 -3.31
CA ARG A 115 -11.07 6.21 -3.24
C ARG A 115 -10.68 7.49 -2.55
N ALA A 116 -9.72 7.42 -1.64
CA ALA A 116 -9.17 8.58 -0.96
C ALA A 116 -7.72 8.34 -0.54
N VAL A 117 -6.93 9.41 -0.45
CA VAL A 117 -5.61 9.44 0.18
C VAL A 117 -5.50 10.72 0.99
N THR A 118 -5.07 10.61 2.25
CA THR A 118 -4.74 11.74 3.14
C THR A 118 -3.35 11.58 3.70
N GLU A 119 -2.62 12.69 3.81
CA GLU A 119 -1.31 12.80 4.45
C GLU A 119 -1.43 13.23 5.93
N VAL A 120 -0.57 12.67 6.79
CA VAL A 120 -0.44 13.04 8.20
C VAL A 120 1.04 13.10 8.54
N ASP A 121 1.49 14.24 9.05
CA ASP A 121 2.87 14.45 9.49
C ASP A 121 2.99 14.40 11.01
N VAL A 122 3.90 13.56 11.51
CA VAL A 122 4.38 13.54 12.88
C VAL A 122 5.79 14.09 12.88
N ALA A 123 5.93 15.37 13.25
CA ALA A 123 7.15 16.14 12.99
C ALA A 123 8.41 15.60 13.70
N SER A 124 8.28 15.08 14.93
CA SER A 124 9.43 14.58 15.69
C SER A 124 9.00 13.58 16.77
N VAL A 125 9.59 12.39 16.73
CA VAL A 125 9.48 11.34 17.74
C VAL A 125 10.88 11.05 18.25
N GLY A 126 11.09 11.15 19.57
CA GLY A 126 12.38 10.89 20.20
C GLY A 126 12.88 9.46 19.96
N ALA A 127 14.17 9.24 20.17
CA ALA A 127 14.79 7.92 19.97
C ALA A 127 14.20 6.89 20.95
N GLY A 128 13.63 5.80 20.45
CA GLY A 128 12.94 4.77 21.24
C GLY A 128 11.57 5.19 21.76
N ASP A 129 11.10 6.40 21.45
CA ASP A 129 9.81 6.91 21.90
C ASP A 129 8.68 6.54 20.93
N SER A 130 7.45 6.80 21.35
CA SER A 130 6.26 6.67 20.51
C SER A 130 5.42 7.95 20.53
N ALA A 131 4.65 8.17 19.47
CA ALA A 131 3.70 9.25 19.35
C ALA A 131 2.38 8.74 18.77
N ASP A 132 1.26 9.22 19.32
CA ASP A 132 -0.06 8.97 18.76
C ASP A 132 -0.33 9.92 17.60
N TRP A 133 -1.09 9.43 16.62
CA TRP A 133 -1.54 10.19 15.47
C TRP A 133 -2.97 9.80 15.09
N ASP A 134 -3.71 10.75 14.53
CA ASP A 134 -5.03 10.50 13.98
C ASP A 134 -5.31 11.37 12.76
N THR A 135 -6.26 10.94 11.95
CA THR A 135 -6.79 11.71 10.83
C THR A 135 -8.23 11.34 10.51
N THR A 136 -8.89 12.22 9.76
CA THR A 136 -10.25 12.06 9.29
C THR A 136 -10.31 12.25 7.78
N ILE A 137 -10.98 11.34 7.08
CA ILE A 137 -11.13 11.36 5.62
C ILE A 137 -12.61 11.48 5.29
N ASP A 138 -13.01 12.61 4.71
CA ASP A 138 -14.41 12.96 4.45
C ASP A 138 -14.97 12.20 3.23
N THR A 139 -15.45 10.98 3.47
CA THR A 139 -16.17 10.21 2.45
C THR A 139 -17.32 9.40 3.01
N ASP A 140 -18.48 9.53 2.35
CA ASP A 140 -19.66 8.75 2.65
C ASP A 140 -19.59 7.31 2.12
N GLU A 141 -18.54 6.93 1.38
CA GLU A 141 -18.42 5.56 0.88
C GLU A 141 -18.09 4.58 2.03
N SER A 142 -18.82 3.46 2.06
CA SER A 142 -18.68 2.39 3.06
C SER A 142 -17.97 1.17 2.49
N GLY A 143 -17.47 0.29 3.36
CA GLY A 143 -16.84 -0.98 2.95
C GLY A 143 -15.44 -0.80 2.36
N LEU A 144 -14.75 0.27 2.74
CA LEU A 144 -13.37 0.55 2.36
C LEU A 144 -12.38 -0.09 3.34
N SER A 145 -11.14 -0.27 2.92
CA SER A 145 -10.02 -0.70 3.74
C SER A 145 -8.96 0.40 3.82
N CYS A 146 -8.35 0.59 5.00
CA CYS A 146 -7.17 1.46 5.12
C CYS A 146 -5.91 0.71 4.69
N VAL A 147 -5.12 1.34 3.83
CA VAL A 147 -3.77 0.91 3.48
C VAL A 147 -2.81 2.07 3.73
N LEU A 148 -1.72 1.80 4.43
CA LEU A 148 -0.72 2.80 4.75
C LEU A 148 0.47 2.75 3.79
N ARG A 149 0.99 3.93 3.48
CA ARG A 149 2.39 4.13 3.10
C ARG A 149 2.99 5.07 4.12
N VAL A 150 4.19 4.76 4.60
CA VAL A 150 4.85 5.54 5.65
C VAL A 150 6.28 5.82 5.24
N GLU A 151 6.67 7.09 5.39
CA GLU A 151 8.03 7.58 5.18
C GLU A 151 8.58 8.11 6.49
N ARG A 152 9.84 7.78 6.78
CA ARG A 152 10.59 8.30 7.92
C ARG A 152 11.74 9.15 7.42
N PHE A 153 12.01 10.24 8.11
CA PHE A 153 13.09 11.19 7.80
C PHE A 153 13.72 11.71 9.10
N ALA A 154 14.92 12.29 9.00
CA ALA A 154 15.56 12.95 10.14
C ALA A 154 14.77 14.22 10.53
N ALA A 155 14.40 14.32 11.82
CA ALA A 155 13.71 15.49 12.37
C ALA A 155 14.68 16.63 12.72
#